data_AF-A0A367Y270-F1
#
_entry.id   AF-A0A367Y270-F1
#
_cell.length_a   1.000
_cell.length_b   1.000
_cell.length_c   1.000
_cell.angle_alpha   90.00
_cell.angle_beta   90.00
_cell.angle_gamma   90.00
#
_symmetry.space_group_name_H-M   'P 1'
#
loop_
_entity.id
_entity.type
_entity.pdbx_description
1 polymer ?
#
loop_
_entity_poly.entity_id
_entity_poly.type
_entity_poly.pdbx_seq_one_letter_code
_entity_poly.pdbx_strand_id
1 'polypeptide(L)'
;MTSSNPLKVIDISEDSCQVARSIIDAATTQGFLFVEGHDFTQQEVDQLFAVSEGFFKLPESTKQSILLTPPTMAIRPCKENLGPSVQKQGDPKEALNFAGLNFETGQSRYDIPDWFTEEGKELSWCPIP
;
A
#
# COMPACT_ATOMS: atom_id res chain seq x y z
N MET A 1 -3.21 -15.83 28.48
CA MET A 1 -4.11 -16.44 27.49
C MET A 1 -3.70 -15.87 26.15
N THR A 2 -3.15 -16.69 25.25
CA THR A 2 -2.90 -16.27 23.87
C THR A 2 -4.26 -16.13 23.19
N SER A 3 -4.69 -14.91 22.88
CA SER A 3 -5.88 -14.72 22.05
C SER A 3 -5.60 -15.35 20.69
N SER A 4 -6.30 -16.43 20.36
CA SER A 4 -6.32 -16.94 18.99
C SER A 4 -6.76 -15.81 18.08
N ASN A 5 -5.98 -15.49 17.05
CA ASN A 5 -6.43 -14.59 16.00
C ASN A 5 -7.57 -15.30 15.25
N PRO A 6 -8.83 -14.87 15.38
CA PRO A 6 -9.95 -15.59 14.79
C PRO A 6 -9.99 -15.45 13.27
N LEU A 7 -9.22 -14.52 12.70
CA LEU A 7 -9.28 -14.16 11.29
C LEU A 7 -8.84 -15.32 10.40
N LYS A 8 -9.68 -15.62 9.41
CA LYS A 8 -9.39 -16.63 8.39
C LYS A 8 -8.20 -16.20 7.54
N VAL A 9 -7.25 -17.10 7.36
CA VAL A 9 -6.21 -17.03 6.33
C VAL A 9 -6.73 -17.81 5.12
N ILE A 10 -6.71 -17.21 3.94
CA ILE A 10 -7.22 -17.80 2.69
C ILE A 10 -6.12 -17.77 1.64
N ASP A 11 -5.77 -18.94 1.13
CA ASP A 11 -4.87 -19.09 -0.01
C ASP A 11 -5.60 -18.73 -1.31
N ILE A 12 -5.04 -17.78 -2.06
CA ILE A 12 -5.55 -17.28 -3.34
C ILE A 12 -4.69 -17.71 -4.53
N SER A 13 -3.77 -18.66 -4.36
CA SER A 13 -2.94 -19.20 -5.44
C SER A 13 -3.74 -19.92 -6.54
N GLU A 14 -4.97 -20.33 -6.23
CA GLU A 14 -5.90 -20.92 -7.20
C GLU A 14 -7.15 -20.07 -7.41
N ASP A 15 -7.50 -19.82 -8.68
CA ASP A 15 -8.80 -19.24 -9.04
C ASP A 15 -9.88 -20.33 -9.03
N SER A 16 -10.55 -20.49 -7.88
CA SER A 16 -11.64 -21.45 -7.74
C SER A 16 -12.88 -20.85 -7.08
N CYS A 17 -14.05 -21.41 -7.44
CA CYS A 17 -15.32 -21.08 -6.78
C CYS A 17 -15.29 -21.34 -5.27
N GLN A 18 -14.42 -22.24 -4.79
CA GLN A 18 -14.27 -22.51 -3.37
C GLN A 18 -13.52 -21.38 -2.66
N VAL A 19 -12.41 -20.91 -3.22
CA VAL A 19 -11.65 -19.76 -2.71
C VAL A 19 -12.55 -18.52 -2.66
N ALA A 20 -13.28 -18.24 -3.75
CA ALA A 20 -14.23 -17.12 -3.81
C ALA A 20 -15.30 -17.18 -2.70
N ARG A 21 -15.88 -18.37 -2.44
CA ARG A 21 -16.84 -18.56 -1.34
C ARG A 21 -16.22 -18.31 0.03
N SER A 22 -14.99 -18.78 0.25
CA SER A 22 -14.27 -18.56 1.50
C SER A 22 -14.01 -17.07 1.75
N ILE A 23 -13.64 -16.31 0.72
CA ILE A 23 -13.43 -14.86 0.81
C ILE A 23 -14.74 -14.15 1.20
N ILE A 24 -15.83 -14.45 0.50
CA ILE A 24 -17.15 -13.85 0.78
C ILE A 24 -17.59 -14.19 2.21
N ASP A 25 -17.48 -15.46 2.63
CA ASP A 25 -17.85 -15.87 3.97
C ASP A 25 -17.02 -15.15 5.04
N ALA A 26 -15.70 -15.05 4.87
CA ALA A 26 -14.83 -14.34 5.81
C ALA A 26 -15.17 -12.84 5.89
N ALA A 27 -15.35 -12.19 4.74
CA ALA A 27 -15.69 -10.78 4.66
C ALA A 27 -17.06 -10.48 5.28
N THR A 28 -18.06 -11.35 5.09
CA THR A 28 -19.42 -11.14 5.60
C THR A 28 -19.59 -11.51 7.08
N THR A 29 -18.81 -12.46 7.59
CA THR A 29 -18.95 -12.93 8.99
C THR A 29 -17.98 -12.26 9.96
N GLN A 30 -16.77 -11.90 9.51
CA GLN A 30 -15.73 -11.32 10.36
C GLN A 30 -15.38 -9.87 9.99
N GLY A 31 -15.70 -9.44 8.77
CA GLY A 31 -15.31 -8.13 8.23
C GLY A 31 -13.86 -8.03 7.76
N PHE A 32 -13.00 -9.00 8.13
CA PHE A 32 -11.58 -9.03 7.80
C PHE A 32 -11.10 -10.46 7.55
N LEU A 33 -10.02 -10.59 6.78
CA LEU A 33 -9.34 -11.83 6.44
C LEU A 33 -7.86 -11.55 6.17
N PHE A 34 -7.02 -12.58 6.25
CA PHE A 34 -5.68 -12.58 5.70
C PHE A 34 -5.67 -13.36 4.39
N VAL A 35 -4.78 -12.98 3.48
CA VAL A 35 -4.55 -13.67 2.21
C VAL A 35 -3.12 -14.20 2.15
N GLU A 36 -2.95 -15.37 1.56
CA GLU A 36 -1.66 -15.98 1.18
C GLU A 36 -1.73 -16.45 -0.28
N GLY A 37 -0.62 -16.86 -0.89
CA GLY A 37 -0.62 -17.26 -2.31
C GLY A 37 -0.72 -16.09 -3.29
N HIS A 38 -0.24 -14.91 -2.91
CA HIS A 38 -0.23 -13.68 -3.72
C HIS A 38 1.00 -13.55 -4.64
N ASP A 39 1.86 -14.56 -4.71
CA ASP A 39 3.10 -14.65 -5.50
C ASP A 39 4.19 -13.59 -5.25
N PHE A 40 3.95 -12.51 -4.50
CA PHE A 40 5.03 -11.62 -4.04
C PHE A 40 6.04 -12.36 -3.17
N THR A 41 7.31 -12.22 -3.52
CA THR A 41 8.45 -12.67 -2.73
C THR A 41 8.68 -11.74 -1.54
N GLN A 42 9.33 -12.26 -0.48
CA GLN A 42 9.74 -11.43 0.65
C GLN A 42 10.68 -10.28 0.20
N GLN A 43 11.50 -10.52 -0.82
CA GLN A 43 12.41 -9.51 -1.35
C GLN A 43 11.66 -8.32 -1.98
N GLU A 44 10.60 -8.57 -2.76
CA GLU A 44 9.78 -7.51 -3.35
C GLU A 44 9.07 -6.69 -2.26
N VAL A 45 8.57 -7.37 -1.22
CA VAL A 45 7.96 -6.70 -0.06
C VAL A 45 9.01 -5.83 0.65
N ASP A 46 10.19 -6.36 0.94
CA ASP A 46 11.27 -5.62 1.61
C ASP A 46 11.73 -4.41 0.78
N GLN A 47 11.82 -4.56 -0.54
CA GLN A 47 12.15 -3.47 -1.46
C GLN A 47 11.09 -2.35 -1.40
N LEU A 48 9.80 -2.71 -1.41
CA LEU A 48 8.71 -1.75 -1.28
C LEU A 48 8.78 -0.99 0.07
N PHE A 49 9.04 -1.69 1.17
CA PHE A 49 9.23 -1.06 2.48
C PHE A 49 10.47 -0.14 2.51
N ALA A 50 11.56 -0.51 1.84
CA ALA A 50 12.76 0.32 1.73
C ALA A 50 12.54 1.60 0.89
N VAL A 51 11.69 1.54 -0.14
CA VAL A 51 11.26 2.73 -0.90
C VAL A 51 10.40 3.63 -0.02
N SER A 52 9.41 3.06 0.67
CA SER A 52 8.54 3.78 1.62
C SER A 52 9.33 4.46 2.74
N GLU A 53 10.25 3.74 3.38
CA GLU A 53 11.12 4.30 4.43
C GLU A 53 12.01 5.43 3.89
N GLY A 54 12.54 5.28 2.67
CA GLY A 54 13.32 6.31 1.99
C GLY A 54 12.55 7.62 1.82
N PHE A 55 11.27 7.55 1.43
CA PHE A 55 10.40 8.73 1.33
C PHE A 55 10.22 9.45 2.67
N PHE A 56 9.83 8.72 3.71
CA PHE A 56 9.49 9.35 4.99
C PHE A 56 10.71 9.91 5.73
N LYS A 57 11.92 9.48 5.37
CA LYS A 57 13.20 10.06 5.81
C LYS A 57 13.59 11.36 5.10
N LEU A 58 12.92 11.74 4.00
CA LEU A 58 13.21 12.99 3.29
C LEU A 58 12.92 14.22 4.17
N PRO A 59 13.61 15.36 3.94
CA PRO A 59 13.28 16.61 4.58
C PRO A 59 11.82 17.00 4.37
N GLU A 60 11.22 17.60 5.40
CA GLU A 60 9.82 18.04 5.37
C GLU A 60 9.54 18.99 4.19
N SER A 61 10.47 19.85 3.82
CA SER A 61 10.34 20.74 2.65
C SER A 61 10.18 19.98 1.33
N THR A 62 10.89 18.86 1.18
CA THR A 62 10.83 17.99 -0.01
C THR A 62 9.52 17.20 -0.02
N LYS A 63 9.10 16.66 1.12
CA LYS A 63 7.79 16.00 1.24
C LYS A 63 6.65 16.98 0.94
N GLN A 64 6.79 18.25 1.35
CA GLN A 64 5.80 19.30 1.14
C GLN A 64 5.59 19.72 -0.32
N SER A 65 6.63 19.72 -1.16
CA SER A 65 6.46 20.03 -2.58
C SER A 65 5.64 18.95 -3.31
N ILE A 66 5.71 17.71 -2.86
CA ILE A 66 4.95 16.57 -3.40
C ILE A 66 3.48 16.61 -2.98
N LEU A 67 3.14 17.26 -1.84
CA LEU A 67 1.74 17.40 -1.38
C LEU A 67 0.86 18.17 -2.37
N LEU A 68 1.44 18.97 -3.26
CA LEU A 68 0.75 19.98 -4.05
C LEU A 68 0.40 19.50 -5.47
N THR A 69 0.70 18.25 -5.81
CA THR A 69 0.59 17.74 -7.19
C THR A 69 -0.40 16.59 -7.28
N PRO A 70 -1.69 16.85 -7.52
CA PRO A 70 -2.65 15.79 -7.78
C PRO A 70 -2.20 14.93 -8.95
N PRO A 71 -2.41 13.61 -8.88
CA PRO A 71 -3.10 12.84 -7.85
C PRO A 71 -2.16 12.00 -6.98
N THR A 72 -0.84 12.18 -7.12
CA THR A 72 0.14 11.62 -6.20
C THR A 72 0.22 12.53 -4.99
N MET A 73 -0.64 12.29 -4.01
CA MET A 73 -0.76 13.17 -2.85
C MET A 73 -0.11 12.52 -1.63
N ALA A 74 1.01 13.09 -1.20
CA ALA A 74 1.48 12.87 0.16
C ALA A 74 0.52 13.54 1.16
N ILE A 75 0.47 13.06 2.40
CA ILE A 75 -0.36 13.60 3.49
C ILE A 75 0.53 13.80 4.71
N ARG A 76 0.47 15.00 5.30
CA ARG A 76 1.21 15.35 6.53
C ARG A 76 0.56 14.72 7.78
N PRO A 77 1.33 14.58 8.88
CA PRO A 77 0.77 14.15 10.17
C PRO A 77 -0.42 15.01 10.59
N CYS A 78 -1.41 14.36 11.21
CA CYS A 78 -2.56 15.00 11.83
C CYS A 78 -3.45 15.81 10.86
N LYS A 79 -3.31 15.62 9.54
CA LYS A 79 -4.15 16.29 8.54
C LYS A 79 -5.42 15.54 8.23
N GLU A 80 -5.33 14.23 8.06
CA GLU A 80 -6.51 13.39 7.84
C GLU A 80 -7.21 13.13 9.18
N ASN A 81 -8.54 13.27 9.19
CA ASN A 81 -9.38 12.96 10.33
C ASN A 81 -10.58 12.16 9.85
N LEU A 82 -10.51 10.84 10.02
CA LEU A 82 -11.56 9.91 9.60
C LEU A 82 -12.72 9.82 10.61
N GLY A 83 -12.58 10.45 11.79
CA GLY A 83 -13.59 10.47 12.84
C GLY A 83 -13.82 11.87 13.41
N PRO A 84 -14.19 12.89 12.59
CA PRO A 84 -14.25 14.28 13.04
C PRO A 84 -15.30 14.54 14.12
N SER A 85 -16.29 13.64 14.25
CA SER A 85 -17.29 13.67 15.33
C SER A 85 -16.75 13.20 16.68
N VAL A 86 -15.64 12.46 16.70
CA VAL A 86 -15.09 11.79 17.89
C VAL A 86 -13.67 12.25 18.22
N GLN A 87 -12.92 12.75 17.23
CA GLN A 87 -11.53 13.17 17.35
C GLN A 87 -11.35 14.61 16.85
N LYS A 88 -10.73 15.45 17.68
CA LYS A 88 -10.40 16.85 17.33
C LYS A 88 -9.05 17.00 16.61
N GLN A 89 -8.12 16.09 16.89
CA GLN A 89 -6.82 16.04 16.25
C GLN A 89 -6.85 14.94 15.19
N GLY A 90 -6.25 15.21 14.02
CA GLY A 90 -6.15 14.20 12.97
C GLY A 90 -5.21 13.07 13.34
N ASP A 91 -5.16 12.05 12.49
CA ASP A 91 -4.40 10.83 12.73
C ASP A 91 -2.89 11.12 12.81
N PRO A 92 -2.17 10.55 13.80
CA PRO A 92 -0.72 10.69 13.90
C PRO A 92 0.00 9.79 12.88
N LYS A 93 -0.27 10.01 11.58
CA LYS A 93 0.30 9.26 10.45
C LYS A 93 0.68 10.18 9.30
N GLU A 94 1.73 9.83 8.59
CA GLU A 94 2.04 10.36 7.27
C GLU A 94 1.60 9.36 6.21
N ALA A 95 1.28 9.82 5.02
CA ALA A 95 0.97 8.94 3.90
C ALA A 95 1.58 9.45 2.61
N LEU A 96 1.84 8.52 1.69
CA LEU A 96 2.12 8.80 0.29
C LEU A 96 1.13 7.97 -0.52
N ASN A 97 0.27 8.64 -1.27
CA ASN A 97 -0.72 7.98 -2.13
C ASN A 97 -0.33 8.15 -3.59
N PHE A 98 -0.53 7.11 -4.38
CA PHE A 98 -0.42 7.12 -5.83
C PHE A 98 -1.72 6.60 -6.45
N ALA A 99 -2.05 7.08 -7.65
CA ALA A 99 -3.30 6.73 -8.32
C ALA A 99 -3.09 6.63 -9.84
N GLY A 100 -4.04 6.00 -10.53
CA GLY A 100 -4.01 5.91 -11.99
C GLY A 100 -2.88 5.02 -12.53
N LEU A 101 -2.54 3.95 -11.82
CA LEU A 101 -1.68 2.89 -12.35
C LEU A 101 -2.41 2.16 -13.46
N ASN A 102 -1.74 1.97 -14.59
CA ASN A 102 -2.14 1.02 -15.60
C ASN A 102 -1.70 -0.38 -15.14
N PHE A 103 -2.66 -1.29 -14.92
CA PHE A 103 -2.34 -2.64 -14.44
C PHE A 103 -1.73 -3.57 -15.50
N GLU A 104 -1.81 -3.21 -16.78
CA GLU A 104 -1.16 -3.95 -17.87
C GLU A 104 0.30 -3.53 -18.01
N THR A 105 0.59 -2.22 -17.93
CA THR A 105 1.95 -1.69 -18.16
C THR A 105 2.72 -1.40 -16.88
N GLY A 106 2.05 -1.38 -15.72
CA GLY A 106 2.61 -0.95 -14.44
C GLY A 106 2.90 0.56 -14.33
N GLN A 107 2.59 1.34 -15.37
CA GLN A 107 2.95 2.76 -15.42
C GLN A 107 1.89 3.64 -14.75
N SER A 108 2.34 4.68 -14.04
CA SER A 108 1.45 5.74 -13.56
C SER A 108 1.02 6.63 -14.71
N ARG A 109 -0.27 6.98 -14.76
CA ARG A 109 -0.80 8.03 -15.64
C ARG A 109 -0.22 9.42 -15.31
N TYR A 110 0.29 9.61 -14.10
CA TYR A 110 0.73 10.89 -13.57
C TYR A 110 2.21 10.87 -13.24
N ASP A 111 2.82 12.05 -13.32
CA ASP A 111 4.24 12.23 -13.04
C ASP A 111 4.57 11.68 -11.66
N ILE A 112 5.55 10.78 -11.64
CA ILE A 112 6.10 10.24 -10.41
C ILE A 112 7.26 11.16 -10.02
N PRO A 113 7.31 11.69 -8.79
CA PRO A 113 8.37 12.61 -8.40
C PRO A 113 9.77 11.99 -8.51
N ASP A 114 10.74 12.81 -8.89
CA ASP A 114 12.10 12.38 -9.23
C ASP A 114 12.79 11.53 -8.15
N TRP A 115 12.52 11.77 -6.86
CA TRP A 115 13.08 10.97 -5.77
C TRP A 115 12.72 9.47 -5.86
N PHE A 116 11.61 9.15 -6.51
CA PHE A 116 11.17 7.77 -6.76
C PHE A 116 11.90 7.15 -7.96
N THR A 117 12.37 7.98 -8.89
CA THR A 117 12.96 7.57 -10.16
C THR A 117 14.48 7.80 -10.25
N GLU A 118 15.13 8.39 -9.23
CA GLU A 118 16.59 8.56 -9.26
C GLU A 118 17.31 7.21 -9.42
N GLU A 119 18.27 7.19 -10.35
CA GLU A 119 18.98 6.06 -10.99
C GLU A 119 19.79 5.13 -10.04
N GLY A 120 19.42 5.02 -8.76
CA GLY A 120 20.02 4.11 -7.78
C GLY A 120 19.06 3.04 -7.22
N LYS A 121 17.79 3.05 -7.63
CA LYS A 121 16.78 2.06 -7.24
C LYS A 121 15.97 1.62 -8.45
N GLU A 122 16.67 1.13 -9.47
CA GLU A 122 16.04 0.28 -10.48
C GLU A 122 15.41 -0.90 -9.70
N LEU A 123 14.09 -0.85 -9.50
CA LEU A 123 13.30 -2.06 -9.33
C LEU A 123 13.42 -2.76 -10.67
N SER A 124 14.53 -3.47 -10.87
CA SER A 124 14.74 -4.30 -12.03
C SER A 124 13.69 -5.38 -11.99
N TRP A 125 12.56 -5.06 -12.63
CA TRP A 125 11.51 -6.00 -12.92
C TRP A 125 12.18 -7.15 -13.66
N CYS A 126 12.29 -8.30 -13.01
CA CYS A 126 12.89 -9.49 -13.59
C CYS A 126 11.98 -9.88 -14.77
N PRO A 127 12.43 -9.78 -16.03
CA PRO A 127 11.62 -10.27 -17.13
C PRO A 127 11.50 -11.78 -16.96
N ILE A 128 10.29 -12.26 -16.67
CA ILE A 128 9.99 -13.68 -16.66
C ILE A 128 10.20 -14.21 -18.10
N PRO A 129 10.93 -15.31 -18.30
CA PRO A 129 11.11 -15.95 -19.61
C PRO A 129 9.82 -16.54 -20.18
#